data_AF-A0A452V9P6-F1
#
_entry.id   AF-A0A452V9P6-F1
#
_cell.length_a   1.000
_cell.length_b   1.000
_cell.length_c   1.000
_cell.angle_alpha   90.00
_cell.angle_beta   90.00
_cell.angle_gamma   90.00
#
_symmetry.space_group_name_H-M   'P 1'
#
loop_
_entity.id
_entity.type
_entity.pdbx_description
1 polymer ?
#
loop_
_entity_poly.entity_id
_entity_poly.type
_entity_poly.pdbx_seq_one_letter_code
_entity_poly.pdbx_strand_id
1 'polypeptide(L)' 'MNEEYKVLLLGTSLTEYILSGIMSVNGKKVLHMDRNSYYGGESSSITPLEDLYKRFKMPGVPLPSMGRGRDWNVGRKLPG' A
#
# COMPACT_ATOMS: atom_id res chain seq x y z
N MET A 1 -7.66 6.30 25.63
CA MET A 1 -6.88 6.69 24.43
C MET A 1 -7.45 8.03 23.94
N ASN A 2 -7.08 9.12 24.61
CA ASN A 2 -7.49 10.48 24.24
C ASN A 2 -6.22 11.25 23.86
N GLU A 3 -5.68 10.89 22.70
CA GLU A 3 -4.55 11.61 22.15
C GLU A 3 -5.05 12.58 21.09
N GLU A 4 -4.67 13.85 21.24
CA GLU A 4 -4.94 14.88 20.25
C GLU A 4 -3.85 14.84 19.17
N TYR A 5 -4.26 14.91 17.90
CA TYR A 5 -3.39 14.98 16.74
C TYR A 5 -3.69 16.26 15.97
N LYS A 6 -2.66 16.93 15.46
CA LYS A 6 -2.82 18.18 14.70
C LYS A 6 -3.15 17.93 13.23
N VAL A 7 -2.83 16.74 12.72
CA VAL A 7 -3.07 16.34 11.34
C VAL A 7 -3.57 14.89 11.34
N LEU A 8 -4.65 14.64 10.60
CA LEU A 8 -5.17 13.31 10.32
C LEU A 8 -5.02 13.04 8.82
N LEU A 9 -4.35 11.95 8.46
CA LEU A 9 -4.22 11.47 7.09
C LEU A 9 -4.89 10.10 6.97
N LEU A 10 -5.81 10.00 6.01
CA LEU A 10 -6.56 8.79 5.72
C LEU A 10 -6.11 8.23 4.38
N GLY A 11 -5.52 7.04 4.40
CA GLY A 11 -4.92 6.41 3.24
C GLY A 11 -3.40 6.50 3.26
N THR A 12 -2.75 5.52 2.65
CA THR A 12 -1.29 5.37 2.63
C THR A 12 -0.71 5.32 1.21
N SER A 13 -1.39 5.95 0.25
CA SER A 13 -0.82 6.10 -1.10
C SER A 13 0.39 7.06 -1.06
N LEU A 14 1.12 7.15 -2.16
CA LEU A 14 2.36 7.92 -2.22
C LEU A 14 2.19 9.38 -1.76
N THR A 15 1.09 10.03 -2.15
CA THR A 15 0.78 11.41 -1.78
C THR A 15 0.63 11.57 -0.27
N GLU A 16 -0.23 10.77 0.37
CA GLU A 16 -0.44 10.85 1.82
C GLU A 16 0.82 10.49 2.59
N TYR A 17 1.59 9.51 2.10
CA TYR A 17 2.88 9.14 2.69
C TYR A 17 3.89 10.29 2.67
N ILE A 18 4.07 10.96 1.54
CA ILE A 18 4.98 12.11 1.42
C ILE A 18 4.51 13.27 2.32
N LEU A 19 3.20 13.58 2.31
CA LEU A 19 2.63 14.62 3.16
C LEU A 19 2.82 14.32 4.65
N SER A 20 2.60 13.07 5.06
CA SER A 20 2.82 12.60 6.43
C SER A 20 4.27 12.84 6.87
N GLY A 21 5.24 12.50 6.02
CA GLY A 21 6.65 12.76 6.27
C GLY A 21 6.97 14.25 6.43
N ILE A 22 6.52 15.09 5.49
CA ILE A 22 6.75 16.54 5.54
C ILE A 22 6.15 17.17 6.81
N MET A 23 4.92 16.81 7.16
CA MET A 23 4.25 17.33 8.36
C MET A 23 4.94 16.89 9.64
N SER A 24 5.44 15.65 9.67
CA SER A 24 6.19 15.10 10.81
C SER A 24 7.53 15.83 10.99
N VAL A 25 8.28 16.07 9.90
CA VAL A 25 9.53 16.85 9.93
C VAL A 25 9.29 18.28 10.41
N ASN A 26 8.14 18.87 10.07
CA ASN A 26 7.73 20.19 10.55
C ASN A 26 7.16 20.20 11.99
N GLY A 27 7.35 19.13 12.76
CA GLY A 27 6.98 19.04 14.18
C GLY A 27 5.48 18.91 14.44
N LYS A 28 4.67 18.52 13.44
CA LYS A 28 3.24 18.24 13.65
C LYS A 28 3.07 16.83 14.19
N LYS A 29 2.21 16.67 15.19
CA LYS A 29 1.76 15.35 15.64
C LYS A 29 0.71 14.83 14.66
N VAL A 30 1.09 13.84 13.84
CA VAL A 30 0.28 13.28 12.75
C VAL A 30 -0.30 11.93 13.15
N LEU A 31 -1.59 11.72 12.90
CA LEU A 31 -2.21 10.40 12.87
C LEU A 31 -2.36 9.99 11.40
N HIS A 32 -1.62 8.98 10.98
CA HIS A 32 -1.65 8.45 9.61
C HIS A 32 -2.19 7.03 9.63
N MET A 33 -3.36 6.82 9.04
CA MET A 33 -4.06 5.55 9.12
C MET A 33 -4.69 5.16 7.78
N ASP A 34 -4.88 3.86 7.57
CA ASP A 34 -5.54 3.31 6.39
C ASP A 34 -6.66 2.37 6.82
N ARG A 35 -7.72 2.30 6.01
CA ARG A 35 -8.79 1.30 6.20
C ARG A 35 -8.34 -0.09 5.72
N ASN A 36 -7.36 -0.14 4.82
CA ASN A 36 -6.83 -1.36 4.27
C ASN A 36 -5.80 -1.98 5.24
N SER A 37 -5.71 -3.30 5.25
CA SER A 37 -4.66 -4.02 5.99
C SER A 37 -3.31 -4.03 5.26
N TYR A 38 -3.12 -3.16 4.26
CA TYR A 38 -1.93 -3.06 3.41
C TYR A 38 -1.64 -1.60 3.06
N TYR A 39 -0.38 -1.30 2.77
CA TYR A 39 0.07 0.05 2.39
C TYR A 39 -0.14 0.35 0.91
N GLY A 40 -0.18 1.64 0.57
CA GLY A 40 -0.13 2.12 -0.80
C GLY A 40 -1.49 2.34 -1.45
N GLY A 41 -2.60 1.96 -0.80
CA GLY A 41 -3.96 2.19 -1.33
C GLY A 41 -4.13 1.71 -2.77
N GLU A 42 -4.51 2.62 -3.68
CA GLU A 42 -4.64 2.29 -5.11
C GLU A 42 -3.30 2.06 -5.80
N SER A 43 -2.23 2.65 -5.28
CA SER A 43 -0.83 2.49 -5.72
C SER A 43 -0.11 1.30 -5.06
N SER A 44 -0.81 0.45 -4.30
CA SER A 44 -0.18 -0.67 -3.58
C SER A 44 0.51 -1.66 -4.52
N SER A 45 1.71 -2.11 -4.17
CA SER A 45 2.30 -3.30 -4.77
C SER A 45 1.66 -4.58 -4.24
N ILE A 46 1.60 -5.63 -5.06
CA ILE A 46 1.11 -6.95 -4.67
C ILE A 46 2.27 -7.95 -4.68
N THR A 47 2.40 -8.69 -3.58
CA THR A 47 3.33 -9.80 -3.40
C THR A 47 2.74 -10.76 -2.37
N PRO A 48 2.91 -12.09 -2.51
CA PRO A 48 3.56 -12.80 -3.61
C PRO A 48 2.65 -12.93 -4.85
N LEU A 49 3.17 -13.55 -5.91
CA LEU A 49 2.45 -13.72 -7.18
C LEU A 49 1.11 -14.46 -7.04
N GLU A 50 0.97 -15.35 -6.07
CA GLU A 50 -0.29 -16.04 -5.77
C GLU A 50 -1.39 -15.05 -5.34
N ASP A 51 -1.04 -14.00 -4.62
CA ASP A 51 -2.01 -12.97 -4.19
C ASP A 51 -2.40 -12.06 -5.35
N LEU A 52 -1.53 -11.88 -6.35
CA LEU A 52 -1.88 -11.24 -7.62
C LEU A 52 -2.97 -12.03 -8.35
N TYR A 53 -2.78 -13.35 -8.47
CA TYR A 53 -3.75 -14.23 -9.13
C TYR A 53 -5.11 -14.17 -8.42
N LYS A 54 -5.13 -14.27 -7.09
CA LYS A 54 -6.36 -14.12 -6.29
C LYS A 54 -7.02 -12.77 -6.52
N ARG A 55 -6.25 -11.67 -6.51
CA ARG A 55 -6.78 -10.31 -6.65
C ARG A 55 -7.46 -10.08 -7.99
N PHE A 56 -6.87 -10.59 -9.07
CA PHE A 56 -7.42 -10.48 -10.43
C PHE A 56 -8.36 -11.63 -10.82
N LYS A 57 -8.67 -12.55 -9.88
CA LYS A 57 -9.50 -13.73 -10.11
C LYS A 57 -9.02 -14.56 -11.30
N MET A 58 -7.70 -14.65 -11.48
CA MET A 58 -7.09 -15.43 -12.55
C MET A 58 -7.30 -16.92 -12.28
N PRO A 59 -7.60 -17.72 -13.32
CA PRO A 59 -7.74 -19.17 -13.14
C PRO A 59 -6.38 -19.81 -12.84
N GLY A 60 -6.38 -20.79 -11.93
CA GLY A 60 -5.21 -21.60 -11.60
C GLY A 60 -4.22 -20.94 -10.62
N VAL A 61 -3.01 -21.49 -10.61
CA VAL A 61 -1.87 -20.99 -9.83
C VAL A 61 -0.79 -20.46 -10.77
N PRO A 62 0.13 -19.59 -10.29
CA PRO A 62 1.28 -19.17 -11.09
C PRO A 62 2.04 -20.36 -11.68
N LEU A 63 2.44 -20.25 -12.96
CA LEU A 63 3.14 -21.34 -13.64
C LEU A 63 4.53 -21.55 -13.01
N PRO A 64 5.05 -22.79 -12.94
CA PRO A 64 6.40 -23.05 -12.42
C PRO A 64 7.50 -22.27 -13.14
N SER A 65 7.30 -21.93 -14.42
CA SER A 65 8.22 -21.12 -15.22
C SER A 65 8.33 -19.66 -14.75
N MET A 66 7.37 -19.17 -13.96
CA MET A 66 7.41 -17.83 -13.36
C MET A 66 8.27 -17.77 -12.10
N GLY A 67 8.86 -18.89 -11.66
CA GLY A 67 9.74 -18.92 -10.50
C GLY A 67 9.01 -18.84 -9.16
N ARG A 68 9.71 -18.40 -8.10
CA ARG A 68 9.13 -18.32 -6.75
C ARG A 68 8.25 -17.09 -6.65
N GLY A 69 7.00 -17.25 -6.21
CA GLY A 69 6.05 -16.13 -6.12
C GLY A 69 6.52 -14.96 -5.24
N ARG A 70 7.36 -15.20 -4.23
CA ARG A 70 7.92 -14.15 -3.35
C ARG A 70 8.98 -13.27 -4.02
N ASP A 71 9.55 -13.72 -5.13
CA ASP A 71 10.52 -12.93 -5.90
C ASP A 71 9.82 -11.85 -6.74
N TRP A 72 8.48 -11.85 -6.75
CA TRP A 72 7.65 -10.87 -7.46
C TRP A 72 7.14 -9.78 -6.52
N ASN A 73 7.24 -8.54 -6.99
CA ASN A 73 6.57 -7.38 -6.42
C ASN A 73 5.95 -6.58 -7.58
N VAL A 74 4.63 -6.61 -7.71
CA VAL A 74 3.93 -6.04 -8.86
C VAL A 74 3.23 -4.75 -8.46
N GLY A 75 3.72 -3.62 -8.95
CA GLY A 75 3.11 -2.30 -8.76
C GLY A 75 1.83 -2.14 -9.57
N ARG A 76 0.84 -1.43 -9.02
CA ARG A 76 -0.37 -1.04 -9.75
C ARG A 76 -0.13 0.24 -10.54
N LYS A 77 -0.47 0.22 -11.83
CA LYS A 77 -0.49 1.44 -12.65
C LYS A 77 -1.71 2.28 -12.24
N LEU A 78 -1.46 3.50 -11.79
CA LEU A 78 -2.53 4.47 -11.55
C LEU A 78 -3.15 4.89 -12.90
N PRO A 79 -4.48 5.10 -12.98
CA PRO A 79 -5.07 5.77 -14.13
C PRO A 79 -4.43 7.17 -14.26
N GLY A 80 -3.99 7.49 -15.48
CA GLY A 80 -3.42 8.79 -15.82
C GLY A 80 -4.48 9.87 -16.00
#